data_AF-A0A3D3MVG0-F1
#
_entry.id   AF-A0A3D3MVG0-F1
#
_cell.length_a   1.000
_cell.length_b   1.000
_cell.length_c   1.000
_cell.angle_alpha   90.00
_cell.angle_beta   90.00
_cell.angle_gamma   90.00
#
_symmetry.space_group_name_H-M   'P 1'
#
loop_
_entity.id
_entity.type
_entity.pdbx_description
1 polymer ?
#
loop_
_entity_poly.entity_id
_entity_poly.type
_entity_poly.pdbx_seq_one_letter_code
_entity_poly.pdbx_strand_id
1 'polypeptide(L)' 'GIDLSHYQGNVFWETVGDNSKMAYVYLKATEGGDRIDDKYETNIDLAHRYGLKVGSYHFYR' A
#
# COMPACT_ATOMS: atom_id res chain seq x y z
N GLY A 1 -6.02 -6.63 -8.15
CA GLY A 1 -4.94 -6.03 -7.36
C GLY A 1 -5.34 -4.61 -7.02
N ILE A 2 -4.91 -4.11 -5.87
CA ILE A 2 -5.23 -2.78 -5.37
C ILE A 2 -3.95 -1.93 -5.46
N ASP A 3 -4.06 -0.63 -5.75
CA ASP A 3 -2.95 0.32 -5.65
C ASP A 3 -3.29 1.39 -4.61
N LEU A 4 -2.33 1.72 -3.74
CA LEU A 4 -2.49 2.72 -2.69
C LEU A 4 -1.23 3.59 -2.54
N SER A 5 -1.47 4.79 -2.01
CA SER A 5 -0.47 5.80 -1.63
C SER A 5 -1.03 6.62 -0.46
N HIS A 6 -0.33 7.67 -0.04
CA HIS A 6 -0.87 8.61 0.95
C HIS A 6 -2.21 9.26 0.53
N TYR A 7 -2.52 9.35 -0.77
CA TYR A 7 -3.76 9.95 -1.26
C TYR A 7 -5.03 9.23 -0.80
N GLN A 8 -4.94 7.94 -0.47
CA GLN A 8 -6.09 7.17 0.02
C GLN A 8 -6.38 7.39 1.51
N GLY A 9 -5.51 8.07 2.26
CA GLY A 9 -5.74 8.36 3.67
C GLY A 9 -5.83 7.10 4.54
N ASN A 10 -6.89 6.99 5.34
CA ASN A 10 -7.12 5.82 6.18
C ASN A 10 -7.85 4.72 5.41
N VAL A 11 -7.23 3.55 5.31
CA VAL A 11 -7.76 2.38 4.60
C VAL A 11 -8.29 1.35 5.61
N PHE A 12 -9.51 0.84 5.37
CA PHE A 12 -10.11 -0.23 6.17
C PHE A 12 -9.54 -1.59 5.76
N TRP A 13 -8.34 -1.89 6.26
CA TRP A 13 -7.57 -3.07 5.86
C TRP A 13 -8.21 -4.42 6.18
N GLU A 14 -9.03 -4.51 7.23
CA GLU A 14 -9.81 -5.71 7.56
C GLU A 14 -10.76 -6.07 6.42
N THR A 15 -11.59 -5.11 5.99
CA THR A 15 -12.50 -5.27 4.85
C THR A 15 -11.75 -5.65 3.58
N VAL A 16 -10.57 -5.06 3.36
CA VAL A 16 -9.74 -5.41 2.20
C VAL A 16 -9.26 -6.85 2.31
N GLY A 17 -8.65 -7.25 3.42
CA GLY A 17 -8.13 -8.60 3.64
C GLY A 17 -9.20 -9.67 3.52
N ASP A 18 -10.36 -9.48 4.14
CA ASP A 18 -11.45 -10.45 4.14
C ASP A 18 -12.04 -10.70 2.74
N ASN A 19 -12.18 -9.63 1.95
CA ASN A 19 -12.70 -9.75 0.59
C ASN A 19 -11.64 -10.15 -0.44
N SER A 20 -10.35 -10.21 -0.05
CA SER A 20 -9.27 -10.32 -1.02
C SER A 20 -8.07 -11.14 -0.55
N LYS A 21 -8.31 -12.23 0.20
CA LYS A 21 -7.29 -13.16 0.75
C LYS A 21 -6.24 -13.74 -0.23
N MET A 22 -6.36 -13.52 -1.55
CA MET A 22 -5.34 -13.85 -2.56
C MET A 22 -4.89 -12.67 -3.42
N ALA A 23 -5.33 -11.46 -3.09
CA ALA A 23 -4.99 -10.25 -3.82
C ALA A 23 -3.60 -9.74 -3.43
N TYR A 24 -3.05 -8.98 -4.37
CA TYR A 24 -1.87 -8.19 -4.16
C TYR A 24 -2.24 -6.71 -4.06
N VAL A 25 -1.46 -5.96 -3.28
CA VAL A 25 -1.51 -4.51 -3.20
C VAL A 25 -0.17 -3.91 -3.65
N TYR A 26 -0.23 -2.88 -4.49
CA TYR A 26 0.93 -2.05 -4.84
C TYR A 26 0.91 -0.77 -4.01
N LEU A 27 1.99 -0.51 -3.28
CA LEU A 27 2.10 0.65 -2.41
C LEU A 27 3.15 1.64 -2.95
N LYS A 28 2.79 2.91 -3.03
CA LYS A 28 3.75 3.96 -3.37
C LYS A 28 4.79 4.08 -2.26
N ALA A 29 6.06 3.94 -2.63
CA ALA A 29 7.19 4.12 -1.70
C ALA A 29 7.77 5.53 -1.79
N THR A 30 7.96 6.03 -3.01
CA THR A 30 8.69 7.27 -3.28
C THR A 30 8.14 8.01 -4.50
N GLU A 31 8.43 9.30 -4.60
CA GLU A 31 8.12 10.17 -5.74
C GLU A 31 9.30 11.08 -6.07
N GLY A 32 9.70 11.15 -7.35
CA GLY A 32 10.78 12.02 -7.80
C GLY A 32 12.13 11.71 -7.14
N GLY A 33 12.92 12.74 -6.82
CA GLY A 33 14.28 12.54 -6.28
C GLY A 33 14.35 12.33 -4.76
N ASP A 34 13.42 12.92 -4.00
CA ASP A 34 13.61 13.18 -2.57
C ASP A 34 12.36 12.96 -1.71
N ARG A 35 11.23 12.53 -2.28
CA ARG A 35 9.98 12.37 -1.52
C ARG A 35 9.73 10.90 -1.20
N ILE A 36 9.58 10.60 0.08
CA ILE A 36 9.10 9.33 0.62
C ILE A 36 7.61 9.48 0.93
N ASP A 37 6.81 8.45 0.61
CA ASP A 37 5.40 8.41 0.97
C ASP A 37 5.25 8.14 2.49
N ASP A 38 4.59 9.05 3.21
CA ASP A 38 4.48 9.01 4.67
C ASP A 38 3.62 7.86 5.19
N LYS A 39 2.78 7.26 4.34
CA LYS A 39 1.94 6.11 4.69
C LYS A 39 2.55 4.78 4.33
N TYR A 40 3.68 4.75 3.62
CA TYR A 40 4.24 3.52 3.07
C TYR A 40 4.53 2.44 4.13
N GLU A 41 5.22 2.78 5.21
CA GLU A 41 5.58 1.83 6.28
C GLU A 41 4.32 1.27 6.97
N THR A 42 3.38 2.15 7.30
CA THR A 42 2.11 1.76 7.94
C THR A 42 1.29 0.84 7.03
N ASN A 43 1.24 1.16 5.74
CA ASN A 43 0.48 0.38 4.77
C ASN A 43 1.12 -1.00 4.51
N ILE A 44 2.45 -1.12 4.54
CA ILE A 44 3.13 -2.42 4.46
C ILE A 44 2.77 -3.31 5.66
N ASP A 45 2.87 -2.79 6.89
CA ASP A 45 2.57 -3.57 8.10
C ASP A 45 1.13 -4.07 8.08
N LEU A 46 0.19 -3.18 7.76
CA LEU A 46 -1.23 -3.52 7.69
C LEU A 46 -1.51 -4.52 6.56
N ALA A 47 -0.97 -4.31 5.37
CA ALA A 47 -1.16 -5.25 4.27
C ALA A 47 -0.70 -6.68 4.62
N HIS A 48 0.47 -6.81 5.25
CA HIS A 48 0.95 -8.10 5.72
C HIS A 48 0.08 -8.69 6.84
N ARG A 49 -0.34 -7.87 7.82
CA ARG A 49 -1.22 -8.31 8.91
C ARG A 49 -2.53 -8.92 8.39
N TYR A 50 -3.05 -8.40 7.29
CA TYR A 50 -4.29 -8.89 6.65
C TYR A 50 -4.06 -9.89 5.51
N GLY A 51 -2.83 -10.40 5.35
CA GLY A 51 -2.52 -11.51 4.44
C GLY A 51 -2.41 -11.14 2.96
N LEU A 52 -2.25 -9.86 2.62
CA LEU A 52 -2.08 -9.40 1.24
C LEU A 52 -0.62 -9.57 0.79
N LYS A 53 -0.43 -9.93 -0.48
CA LYS A 53 0.91 -9.85 -1.11
C LYS A 53 1.21 -8.39 -1.44
N VAL A 54 2.41 -7.91 -1.11
CA VAL A 54 2.77 -6.50 -1.29
C VAL A 54 3.79 -6.34 -2.41
N GLY A 55 3.51 -5.43 -3.32
CA GLY A 55 4.48 -4.82 -4.23
C GLY A 55 4.64 -3.35 -3.89
N SER A 56 5.76 -2.76 -4.29
CA SER A 56 6.04 -1.35 -4.06
C SER A 56 6.38 -0.66 -5.36
N TYR A 57 6.04 0.62 -5.48
CA TYR A 57 6.35 1.40 -6.68
C TYR A 57 6.92 2.77 -6.37
N HIS A 58 7.70 3.27 -7.34
CA HIS A 58 8.23 4.62 -7.38
C HIS A 58 7.46 5.44 -8.42
N PHE A 59 7.03 6.64 -8.06
CA PHE A 59 6.41 7.56 -9.01
C PHE A 59 7.49 8.43 -9.66
N TYR A 60 7.76 8.18 -10.94
CA TYR A 60 8.73 8.96 -11.73
C TYR A 60 8.23 10.39 -11.94
N ARG A 61 9.13 11.37 -11.78
CA ARG A 61 8.84 12.80 -11.97
C ARG A 61 10.03 13.51 -12.59
#